data_AF-A0A1Y4K261-F1
#
_entry.id   AF-A0A1Y4K261-F1
#
_cell.length_a   1.000
_cell.length_b   1.000
_cell.length_c   1.000
_cell.angle_alpha   90.00
_cell.angle_beta   90.00
_cell.angle_gamma   90.00
#
_symmetry.space_group_name_H-M   'P 1'
#
loop_
_entity.id
_entity.type
_entity.pdbx_description
1 polymer ?
#
loop_
_entity_poly.entity_id
_entity_poly.type
_entity_poly.pdbx_seq_one_letter_code
_entity_poly.pdbx_strand_id
1 'polypeptide(L)'
;MRDAHAVPLALAAVLAGALALALAACGVPLDTPAPGRDEVLAEVAAACPNEGYELVDVTEESALPQRVVYTFESTERDLAFTAVSEIVNPDPDPKFPTGPYPNVSCDYDDVVRGLYYDDAVDVLTDAVLESPGEGPLFSASGPCVYVRTYDQIVTAMEMLAAADEVYEDELAYNDASWIREHASTGVRVRWYDGRLSAEDGWPEDWRNLGTVALFGELDADAATEELSRSYAQLIADGVAPDDPGLPEGLRDSTHRSGIGRLVVRGSEVPLGLDDVDGLDDAENPFQRDLIAHGEDGVARWDEGRGTYVMRVDVGDPRYSTSDEEPVAAHSWLVEQVALLAGGSYEQDGSSFSWRCGGASGTVTLRTDPSGVTDALLTLDGQTMLLRQDDLAGGAARYALVDVDAFARLFGLDATVDEKNGVIALS
;
A
#
# COMPACT_ATOMS: atom_id res chain seq x y z
N MET A 1 -35.69 -56.75 -2.93
CA MET A 1 -34.94 -55.83 -3.82
C MET A 1 -35.90 -54.73 -4.23
N ARG A 2 -35.47 -53.47 -4.08
CA ARG A 2 -36.23 -52.21 -4.13
C ARG A 2 -36.57 -51.70 -2.73
N ASP A 3 -36.23 -50.42 -2.53
CA ASP A 3 -36.51 -49.57 -1.37
C ASP A 3 -35.46 -49.46 -0.25
N ALA A 4 -34.17 -49.51 -0.61
CA ALA A 4 -33.08 -49.08 0.30
C ALA A 4 -32.22 -47.92 -0.22
N HIS A 5 -32.50 -47.41 -1.43
CA HIS A 5 -31.69 -46.36 -2.07
C HIS A 5 -32.40 -45.00 -2.22
N ALA A 6 -33.66 -44.87 -1.79
CA ALA A 6 -34.43 -43.63 -1.96
C ALA A 6 -34.06 -42.53 -0.95
N VAL A 7 -33.68 -42.91 0.28
CA VAL A 7 -33.34 -41.97 1.36
C VAL A 7 -32.01 -41.22 1.14
N PRO A 8 -30.89 -41.86 0.75
CA PRO A 8 -29.63 -41.12 0.54
C PRO A 8 -29.67 -40.23 -0.71
N LEU A 9 -30.49 -40.54 -1.71
CA LEU A 9 -30.65 -39.73 -2.92
C LEU A 9 -31.45 -38.45 -2.65
N ALA A 10 -32.47 -38.51 -1.79
CA ALA A 10 -33.22 -37.35 -1.35
C ALA A 10 -32.37 -36.42 -0.47
N LEU A 11 -31.53 -36.98 0.41
CA LEU A 11 -30.63 -36.20 1.26
C LEU A 11 -29.52 -35.52 0.44
N ALA A 12 -28.95 -36.21 -0.55
CA ALA A 12 -27.96 -35.65 -1.47
C ALA A 12 -28.55 -34.56 -2.38
N ALA A 13 -29.81 -34.69 -2.81
CA ALA A 13 -30.50 -33.65 -3.58
C ALA A 13 -30.83 -32.40 -2.74
N VAL A 14 -31.18 -32.58 -1.45
CA VAL A 14 -31.40 -31.46 -0.52
C VAL A 14 -30.09 -30.77 -0.15
N LEU A 15 -29.00 -31.52 0.06
CA LEU A 15 -27.67 -30.94 0.28
C LEU A 15 -27.11 -30.26 -0.97
N ALA A 16 -27.30 -30.82 -2.17
CA ALA A 16 -26.91 -30.17 -3.42
C ALA A 16 -27.77 -28.93 -3.72
N GLY A 17 -29.05 -28.94 -3.35
CA GLY A 17 -29.93 -27.77 -3.42
C GLY A 17 -29.53 -26.67 -2.43
N ALA A 18 -29.17 -27.04 -1.19
CA ALA A 18 -28.68 -26.10 -0.18
C ALA A 18 -27.29 -25.55 -0.53
N LEU A 19 -26.41 -26.35 -1.13
CA LEU A 19 -25.09 -25.93 -1.61
C LEU A 19 -25.20 -25.05 -2.87
N ALA A 20 -26.18 -25.29 -3.75
CA ALA A 20 -26.47 -24.43 -4.89
C ALA A 20 -27.12 -23.09 -4.47
N LEU A 21 -27.92 -23.07 -3.40
CA LEU A 21 -28.44 -21.86 -2.76
C LEU A 21 -27.36 -21.07 -2.01
N ALA A 22 -26.33 -21.74 -1.50
CA ALA A 22 -25.18 -21.10 -0.85
C ALA A 22 -24.12 -20.59 -1.85
N LEU A 23 -24.14 -21.09 -3.10
CA LEU A 23 -23.20 -20.71 -4.18
C LEU A 23 -23.83 -19.76 -5.23
N ALA A 24 -25.12 -19.46 -5.11
CA ALA A 24 -25.75 -18.39 -5.89
C ALA A 24 -25.45 -17.06 -5.18
N ALA A 25 -24.85 -16.12 -5.92
CA ALA A 25 -24.47 -14.78 -5.50
C ALA A 25 -25.40 -14.20 -4.41
N CYS A 26 -24.81 -13.78 -3.28
CA CYS A 26 -25.51 -13.20 -2.13
C CYS A 26 -26.16 -11.85 -2.50
N GLY A 27 -27.29 -11.89 -3.20
CA GLY A 27 -28.07 -10.71 -3.57
C GLY A 27 -29.56 -10.91 -3.32
N VAL A 28 -30.29 -9.80 -3.32
CA VAL A 28 -31.74 -9.75 -3.21
C VAL A 28 -32.39 -9.80 -4.60
N PRO A 29 -33.65 -10.28 -4.73
CA PRO A 29 -34.42 -10.15 -5.96
C PRO A 29 -34.50 -8.70 -6.46
N LEU A 30 -34.54 -8.46 -7.77
CA LEU A 30 -34.63 -7.10 -8.35
C LEU A 30 -35.92 -6.37 -7.94
N ASP A 31 -36.98 -7.11 -7.63
CA ASP A 31 -38.28 -6.60 -7.16
C ASP A 31 -38.35 -6.42 -5.63
N THR A 32 -37.23 -6.62 -4.93
CA THR A 32 -37.10 -6.23 -3.53
C THR A 32 -37.31 -4.72 -3.42
N PRO A 33 -38.13 -4.23 -2.47
CA PRO A 33 -38.26 -2.80 -2.26
C PRO A 33 -36.91 -2.21 -1.86
N ALA A 34 -36.57 -1.07 -2.45
CA ALA A 34 -35.42 -0.27 -2.02
C ALA A 34 -35.60 0.18 -0.56
N PRO A 35 -34.52 0.52 0.15
CA PRO A 35 -34.58 1.04 1.52
C PRO A 35 -35.64 2.11 1.71
N GLY A 36 -36.36 2.02 2.81
CA GLY A 36 -37.49 2.89 3.11
C GLY A 36 -37.06 4.31 3.46
N ARG A 37 -38.04 5.23 3.51
CA ARG A 37 -37.82 6.63 3.88
C ARG A 37 -37.06 6.80 5.20
N ASP A 38 -37.33 5.97 6.21
CA ASP A 38 -36.65 6.08 7.52
C ASP A 38 -35.14 5.76 7.41
N GLU A 39 -34.76 4.83 6.54
CA GLU A 39 -33.35 4.51 6.27
C GLU A 39 -32.68 5.65 5.49
N VAL A 40 -33.38 6.25 4.52
CA VAL A 40 -32.89 7.44 3.79
C VAL A 40 -32.68 8.62 4.72
N LEU A 41 -33.63 8.90 5.62
CA LEU A 41 -33.49 10.00 6.57
C LEU A 41 -32.36 9.76 7.59
N ALA A 42 -32.09 8.51 7.95
CA ALA A 42 -30.95 8.15 8.80
C ALA A 42 -29.62 8.37 8.07
N GLU A 43 -29.53 7.99 6.79
CA GLU A 43 -28.34 8.24 5.96
C GLU A 43 -28.07 9.73 5.78
N VAL A 44 -29.11 10.51 5.48
CA VAL A 44 -28.99 11.97 5.33
C VAL A 44 -28.59 12.62 6.65
N ALA A 45 -29.11 12.18 7.78
CA ALA A 45 -28.71 12.70 9.10
C ALA A 45 -27.25 12.37 9.44
N ALA A 46 -26.71 11.26 8.91
CA ALA A 46 -25.30 10.91 9.07
C ALA A 46 -24.40 11.73 8.13
N ALA A 47 -24.83 11.93 6.89
CA ALA A 47 -24.10 12.70 5.88
C ALA A 47 -24.11 14.21 6.16
N CYS A 48 -25.22 14.76 6.66
CA CYS A 48 -25.41 16.18 6.98
C CYS A 48 -25.67 16.36 8.50
N PRO A 49 -24.64 16.20 9.35
CA PRO A 49 -24.83 16.18 10.80
C PRO A 49 -24.94 17.59 11.44
N ASN A 50 -24.43 18.62 10.77
CA ASN A 50 -24.21 19.94 11.35
C ASN A 50 -25.12 21.04 10.79
N GLU A 51 -25.83 20.76 9.68
CA GLU A 51 -26.64 21.74 8.95
C GLU A 51 -28.11 21.29 8.93
N GLY A 52 -29.04 22.23 9.15
CA GLY A 52 -30.47 21.95 9.10
C GLY A 52 -30.99 21.79 7.66
N TYR A 53 -31.81 20.77 7.40
CA TYR A 53 -32.37 20.48 6.07
C TYR A 53 -33.86 20.13 6.09
N GLU A 54 -34.53 20.27 4.95
CA GLU A 54 -35.90 19.82 4.72
C GLU A 54 -36.06 18.97 3.45
N LEU A 55 -36.90 17.94 3.49
CA LEU A 55 -37.24 17.11 2.33
C LEU A 55 -38.30 17.85 1.49
N VAL A 56 -37.93 18.26 0.28
CA VAL A 56 -38.78 19.07 -0.60
C VAL A 56 -39.40 18.28 -1.76
N ASP A 57 -38.77 17.19 -2.20
CA ASP A 57 -39.30 16.33 -3.27
C ASP A 57 -38.96 14.85 -3.07
N VAL A 58 -39.83 13.98 -3.60
CA VAL A 58 -39.61 12.53 -3.69
C VAL A 58 -40.08 12.04 -5.06
N THR A 59 -39.13 11.57 -5.87
CA THR A 59 -39.38 11.12 -7.24
C THR A 59 -38.98 9.66 -7.42
N GLU A 60 -39.90 8.82 -7.90
CA GLU A 60 -39.58 7.46 -8.35
C GLU A 60 -39.07 7.52 -9.80
N GLU A 61 -37.78 7.26 -9.99
CA GLU A 61 -37.14 7.27 -11.32
C GLU A 61 -37.29 5.94 -12.05
N SER A 62 -37.34 4.84 -11.29
CA SER A 62 -37.54 3.48 -11.82
C SER A 62 -38.29 2.60 -10.84
N ALA A 63 -39.20 1.78 -11.37
CA ALA A 63 -39.96 0.80 -10.60
C ALA A 63 -39.27 -0.58 -10.53
N LEU A 64 -38.34 -0.91 -11.45
CA LEU A 64 -37.61 -2.19 -11.45
C LEU A 64 -36.30 -2.13 -12.26
N PRO A 65 -35.11 -2.30 -11.64
CA PRO A 65 -34.91 -2.24 -10.19
C PRO A 65 -35.43 -0.91 -9.63
N GLN A 66 -35.95 -0.94 -8.40
CA GLN A 66 -36.52 0.27 -7.80
C GLN A 66 -35.41 1.30 -7.56
N ARG A 67 -35.69 2.56 -7.92
CA ARG A 67 -34.83 3.72 -7.67
C ARG A 67 -35.71 4.92 -7.33
N VAL A 68 -35.51 5.47 -6.14
CA VAL A 68 -36.25 6.63 -5.62
C VAL A 68 -35.24 7.69 -5.20
N VAL A 69 -35.43 8.90 -5.71
CA VAL A 69 -34.60 10.07 -5.40
C VAL A 69 -35.37 10.98 -4.44
N TYR A 70 -34.72 11.34 -3.35
CA TYR A 70 -35.20 12.26 -2.32
C TYR A 70 -34.40 13.54 -2.43
N THR A 71 -35.06 14.67 -2.67
CA THR A 71 -34.40 15.98 -2.78
C THR A 71 -34.57 16.76 -1.49
N PHE A 72 -33.47 17.25 -0.96
CA PHE A 72 -33.40 18.04 0.25
C PHE A 72 -32.89 19.44 -0.05
N GLU A 73 -33.39 20.43 0.68
CA GLU A 73 -32.89 21.80 0.68
C GLU A 73 -32.37 22.15 2.07
N SER A 74 -31.22 22.82 2.11
CA SER A 74 -30.71 23.43 3.34
C SER A 74 -31.65 24.53 3.81
N THR A 75 -31.82 24.61 5.13
CA THR A 75 -32.55 25.69 5.80
C THR A 75 -31.66 26.87 6.20
N GLU A 76 -30.35 26.75 5.96
CA GLU A 76 -29.33 27.71 6.42
C GLU A 76 -28.68 28.48 5.27
N ARG A 77 -28.66 27.90 4.06
CA ARG A 77 -28.08 28.49 2.84
C ARG A 77 -28.76 27.96 1.58
N ASP A 78 -28.42 28.58 0.44
CA ASP A 78 -28.90 28.16 -0.88
C ASP A 78 -28.12 26.91 -1.35
N LEU A 79 -28.52 25.75 -0.82
CA LEU A 79 -27.91 24.46 -1.10
C LEU A 79 -29.02 23.40 -1.24
N ALA A 80 -28.96 22.63 -2.33
CA ALA A 80 -29.86 21.50 -2.55
C ALA A 80 -29.04 20.25 -2.86
N PHE A 81 -29.44 19.13 -2.27
CA PHE A 81 -28.74 17.86 -2.40
C PHE A 81 -29.76 16.71 -2.44
N THR A 82 -29.30 15.53 -2.84
CA THR A 82 -30.14 14.35 -3.04
C THR A 82 -29.66 13.13 -2.27
N ALA A 83 -30.62 12.30 -1.87
CA ALA A 83 -30.36 10.95 -1.44
C ALA A 83 -31.08 9.97 -2.36
N VAL A 84 -30.38 8.92 -2.77
CA VAL A 84 -30.87 7.89 -3.68
C VAL A 84 -31.05 6.60 -2.89
N SER A 85 -32.27 6.07 -2.90
CA SER A 85 -32.57 4.72 -2.41
C SER A 85 -32.82 3.80 -3.60
N GLU A 86 -32.04 2.75 -3.74
CA GLU A 86 -32.13 1.86 -4.90
C GLU A 86 -31.78 0.41 -4.62
N ILE A 87 -32.18 -0.47 -5.54
CA ILE A 87 -31.59 -1.80 -5.70
C ILE A 87 -30.50 -1.70 -6.76
N VAL A 88 -29.23 -1.72 -6.32
CA VAL A 88 -28.08 -1.71 -7.21
C VAL A 88 -27.94 -3.09 -7.83
N ASN A 89 -27.90 -3.14 -9.16
CA ASN A 89 -27.48 -4.33 -9.88
C ASN A 89 -26.02 -4.16 -10.29
N PRO A 90 -25.06 -4.77 -9.58
CA PRO A 90 -23.65 -4.56 -9.86
C PRO A 90 -23.33 -5.00 -11.30
N ASP A 91 -22.40 -4.30 -11.94
CA ASP A 91 -21.87 -4.76 -13.22
C ASP A 91 -21.33 -6.18 -13.05
N PRO A 92 -21.62 -7.11 -13.99
CA PRO A 92 -21.21 -8.49 -13.85
C PRO A 92 -19.68 -8.59 -14.01
N ASP A 93 -18.93 -8.46 -12.92
CA ASP A 93 -17.55 -8.92 -12.86
C ASP A 93 -17.57 -10.45 -12.90
N PRO A 94 -17.06 -11.09 -13.96
CA PRO A 94 -17.04 -12.56 -14.07
C PRO A 94 -16.19 -13.24 -12.98
N LYS A 95 -15.30 -12.51 -12.29
CA LYS A 95 -14.46 -13.03 -11.21
C LYS A 95 -15.15 -12.98 -9.84
N PHE A 96 -16.04 -12.03 -9.62
CA PHE A 96 -16.77 -11.84 -8.36
C PHE A 96 -18.24 -11.52 -8.64
N PRO A 97 -19.05 -12.52 -9.03
CA PRO A 97 -20.47 -12.31 -9.29
C PRO A 97 -21.17 -11.93 -7.99
N THR A 98 -21.44 -10.64 -7.82
CA THR A 98 -22.30 -10.10 -6.77
C THR A 98 -23.73 -10.01 -7.30
N GLY A 99 -24.71 -10.35 -6.47
CA GLY A 99 -26.12 -10.22 -6.83
C GLY A 99 -26.61 -8.80 -6.55
N PRO A 100 -27.83 -8.44 -6.98
CA PRO A 100 -28.39 -7.14 -6.65
C PRO A 100 -28.47 -6.91 -5.14
N TYR A 101 -28.32 -5.68 -4.67
CA TYR A 101 -28.36 -5.38 -3.23
C TYR A 101 -29.00 -4.01 -2.97
N PRO A 102 -29.63 -3.81 -1.80
CA PRO A 102 -30.16 -2.51 -1.41
C PRO A 102 -29.04 -1.53 -1.11
N ASN A 103 -29.18 -0.28 -1.55
CA ASN A 103 -28.24 0.80 -1.29
C ASN A 103 -28.99 2.09 -0.97
N VAL A 104 -28.43 2.87 -0.05
CA VAL A 104 -28.76 4.29 0.13
C VAL A 104 -27.47 5.07 -0.02
N SER A 105 -27.49 6.15 -0.79
CA SER A 105 -26.40 7.11 -0.88
C SER A 105 -26.93 8.53 -0.77
N CYS A 106 -26.13 9.44 -0.24
CA CYS A 106 -26.40 10.88 -0.16
C CYS A 106 -25.26 11.60 -0.87
N ASP A 107 -25.55 12.61 -1.69
CA ASP A 107 -24.54 13.39 -2.43
C ASP A 107 -24.17 14.72 -1.73
N TYR A 108 -24.60 14.92 -0.48
CA TYR A 108 -24.40 16.18 0.25
C TYR A 108 -22.93 16.61 0.30
N ASP A 109 -22.01 15.68 0.57
CA ASP A 109 -20.57 15.94 0.60
C ASP A 109 -20.01 16.33 -0.78
N ASP A 110 -20.44 15.65 -1.83
CA ASP A 110 -20.09 15.98 -3.22
C ASP A 110 -20.61 17.37 -3.63
N VAL A 111 -21.84 17.72 -3.22
CA VAL A 111 -22.45 19.03 -3.47
C VAL A 111 -21.70 20.13 -2.72
N VAL A 112 -21.39 19.93 -1.43
CA VAL A 112 -20.59 20.87 -0.63
C VAL A 112 -19.22 21.07 -1.26
N ARG A 113 -18.50 19.99 -1.63
CA ARG A 113 -17.22 20.09 -2.35
C ARG A 113 -17.36 20.91 -3.63
N GLY A 114 -18.45 20.70 -4.38
CA GLY A 114 -18.74 21.40 -5.63
C GLY A 114 -18.91 22.91 -5.50
N LEU A 115 -19.26 23.43 -4.30
CA LEU A 115 -19.33 24.87 -4.07
C LEU A 115 -17.96 25.56 -4.10
N TYR A 116 -16.91 24.84 -3.69
CA TYR A 116 -15.58 25.42 -3.42
C TYR A 116 -14.51 24.94 -4.38
N TYR A 117 -14.71 23.78 -5.02
CA TYR A 117 -13.70 23.11 -5.85
C TYR A 117 -13.19 24.01 -6.99
N ASP A 118 -14.07 24.62 -7.77
CA ASP A 118 -13.68 25.44 -8.93
C ASP A 118 -12.91 26.69 -8.48
N ASP A 119 -13.36 27.37 -7.43
CA ASP A 119 -12.69 28.55 -6.88
C ASP A 119 -11.29 28.20 -6.32
N ALA A 120 -11.16 27.08 -5.60
CA ALA A 120 -9.87 26.60 -5.11
C ALA A 120 -8.92 26.24 -6.27
N VAL A 121 -9.42 25.60 -7.34
CA VAL A 121 -8.64 25.27 -8.54
C VAL A 121 -8.23 26.53 -9.31
N ASP A 122 -9.08 27.56 -9.36
CA ASP A 122 -8.78 28.84 -10.00
C ASP A 122 -7.66 29.58 -9.25
N VAL A 123 -7.70 29.61 -7.91
CA VAL A 123 -6.61 30.17 -7.07
C VAL A 123 -5.28 29.47 -7.37
N LEU A 124 -5.27 28.14 -7.47
CA LEU A 124 -4.07 27.36 -7.78
C LEU A 124 -3.57 27.60 -9.21
N THR A 125 -4.48 27.68 -10.17
CA THR A 125 -4.17 28.02 -11.56
C THR A 125 -3.50 29.38 -11.68
N ASP A 126 -4.09 30.40 -11.05
CA ASP A 126 -3.61 31.77 -11.11
C ASP A 126 -2.22 31.91 -10.46
N ALA A 127 -1.99 31.25 -9.32
CA ALA A 127 -0.71 31.30 -8.63
C ALA A 127 0.46 30.75 -9.48
N VAL A 128 0.23 29.72 -10.31
CA VAL A 128 1.26 29.23 -11.25
C VAL A 128 1.49 30.19 -12.42
N LEU A 129 0.43 30.83 -12.93
CA LEU A 129 0.53 31.78 -14.04
C LEU A 129 1.33 33.04 -13.67
N GLU A 130 1.31 33.44 -12.39
CA GLU A 130 2.06 34.58 -11.89
C GLU A 130 3.57 34.32 -11.73
N SER A 131 4.01 33.06 -11.71
CA SER A 131 5.42 32.64 -11.54
C SER A 131 5.94 31.74 -12.68
N PRO A 132 5.97 32.19 -13.94
CA PRO A 132 6.29 31.34 -15.07
C PRO A 132 7.78 30.94 -15.11
N GLY A 133 8.04 29.64 -15.14
CA GLY A 133 9.32 29.05 -15.56
C GLY A 133 10.28 28.61 -14.46
N GLU A 134 10.05 28.99 -13.20
CA GLU A 134 10.89 28.59 -12.05
C GLU A 134 10.09 28.01 -10.87
N GLY A 135 8.77 28.19 -10.84
CA GLY A 135 7.88 27.66 -9.81
C GLY A 135 7.39 26.22 -10.05
N PRO A 136 6.57 25.69 -9.14
CA PRO A 136 5.89 24.41 -9.34
C PRO A 136 4.94 24.44 -10.56
N LEU A 137 4.65 23.27 -11.13
CA LEU A 137 3.63 23.12 -12.18
C LEU A 137 2.31 22.67 -11.56
N PHE A 138 1.18 23.09 -12.12
CA PHE A 138 -0.15 22.68 -11.65
C PHE A 138 -0.97 22.08 -12.79
N SER A 139 -1.64 20.96 -12.51
CA SER A 139 -2.66 20.35 -13.36
C SER A 139 -4.02 20.42 -12.68
N ALA A 140 -4.97 21.09 -13.30
CA ALA A 140 -6.36 21.19 -12.83
C ALA A 140 -7.16 19.88 -13.02
N SER A 141 -6.77 19.03 -13.99
CA SER A 141 -7.44 17.75 -14.25
C SER A 141 -7.01 16.74 -13.19
N GLY A 142 -7.80 16.66 -12.11
CA GLY A 142 -7.44 15.93 -10.89
C GLY A 142 -6.27 16.61 -10.19
N PRO A 143 -6.53 17.64 -9.35
CA PRO A 143 -5.56 18.61 -8.87
C PRO A 143 -4.21 17.99 -8.48
N CYS A 144 -3.16 18.38 -9.21
CA CYS A 144 -1.79 17.95 -8.95
C CYS A 144 -0.83 19.12 -9.01
N VAL A 145 0.04 19.23 -8.01
CA VAL A 145 1.19 20.12 -8.00
C VAL A 145 2.46 19.30 -8.20
N TYR A 146 3.29 19.71 -9.15
CA TYR A 146 4.55 19.06 -9.47
C TYR A 146 5.71 19.95 -9.03
N VAL A 147 6.61 19.37 -8.24
CA VAL A 147 7.78 20.02 -7.63
C VAL A 147 9.05 19.28 -8.00
N ARG A 148 10.20 19.96 -7.91
CA ARG A 148 11.53 19.40 -8.20
C ARG A 148 12.52 19.60 -7.07
N THR A 149 12.33 20.66 -6.30
CA THR A 149 13.23 21.12 -5.23
C THR A 149 12.45 21.39 -3.95
N TYR A 150 13.16 21.47 -2.84
CA TYR A 150 12.62 21.87 -1.55
C TYR A 150 11.95 23.26 -1.60
N ASP A 151 12.58 24.24 -2.26
CA ASP A 151 12.01 25.59 -2.41
C ASP A 151 10.66 25.56 -3.15
N GLN A 152 10.50 24.65 -4.11
CA GLN A 152 9.22 24.47 -4.80
C GLN A 152 8.17 23.78 -3.93
N ILE A 153 8.57 22.93 -2.95
CA ILE A 153 7.64 22.40 -1.94
C ILE A 153 7.12 23.54 -1.07
N VAL A 154 8.00 24.43 -0.58
CA VAL A 154 7.60 25.59 0.22
C VAL A 154 6.65 26.49 -0.58
N THR A 155 7.01 26.81 -1.83
CA THR A 155 6.15 27.61 -2.72
C THR A 155 4.80 26.93 -2.98
N ALA A 156 4.78 25.61 -3.20
CA ALA A 156 3.55 24.86 -3.38
C ALA A 156 2.64 24.92 -2.14
N MET A 157 3.21 24.90 -0.93
CA MET A 157 2.43 25.01 0.31
C MET A 157 1.85 26.41 0.51
N GLU A 158 2.57 27.47 0.14
CA GLU A 158 2.01 28.83 0.13
C GLU A 158 0.81 28.94 -0.82
N MET A 159 0.90 28.35 -2.01
CA MET A 159 -0.21 28.30 -2.96
C MET A 159 -1.41 27.51 -2.42
N LEU A 160 -1.16 26.37 -1.77
CA LEU A 160 -2.22 25.54 -1.20
C LEU A 160 -2.87 26.20 0.01
N ALA A 161 -2.11 26.92 0.84
CA ALA A 161 -2.67 27.70 1.94
C ALA A 161 -3.63 28.78 1.42
N ALA A 162 -3.25 29.50 0.35
CA ALA A 162 -4.14 30.48 -0.27
C ALA A 162 -5.41 29.85 -0.87
N ALA A 163 -5.30 28.65 -1.45
CA ALA A 163 -6.47 27.92 -1.96
C ALA A 163 -7.33 27.33 -0.84
N ASP A 164 -6.74 27.00 0.31
CA ASP A 164 -7.45 26.52 1.49
C ASP A 164 -8.39 27.58 2.08
N GLU A 165 -8.01 28.86 2.01
CA GLU A 165 -8.84 29.99 2.48
C GLU A 165 -10.23 30.02 1.82
N VAL A 166 -10.39 29.45 0.62
CA VAL A 166 -11.70 29.31 -0.07
C VAL A 166 -12.70 28.52 0.76
N TYR A 167 -12.23 27.57 1.58
CA TYR A 167 -13.07 26.74 2.44
C TYR A 167 -13.36 27.38 3.81
N GLU A 168 -12.80 28.55 4.16
CA GLU A 168 -13.06 29.17 5.47
C GLU A 168 -14.54 29.43 5.73
N ASP A 169 -15.30 29.81 4.69
CA ASP A 169 -16.74 30.06 4.80
C ASP A 169 -17.54 28.77 5.11
N GLU A 170 -17.04 27.59 4.72
CA GLU A 170 -17.69 26.30 4.99
C GLU A 170 -17.66 25.95 6.47
N LEU A 171 -16.66 26.44 7.22
CA LEU A 171 -16.52 26.20 8.67
C LEU A 171 -17.67 26.78 9.49
N ALA A 172 -18.51 27.64 8.90
CA ALA A 172 -19.74 28.11 9.51
C ALA A 172 -20.84 27.04 9.57
N TYR A 173 -20.78 26.02 8.71
CA TYR A 173 -21.80 24.99 8.53
C TYR A 173 -21.31 23.60 8.92
N ASN A 174 -20.05 23.26 8.63
CA ASN A 174 -19.47 21.96 8.96
C ASN A 174 -18.11 22.12 9.63
N ASP A 175 -17.84 21.32 10.67
CA ASP A 175 -16.54 21.34 11.35
C ASP A 175 -15.41 20.85 10.43
N ALA A 176 -14.20 21.38 10.61
CA ALA A 176 -13.01 21.09 9.79
C ALA A 176 -12.72 19.58 9.61
N SER A 177 -12.96 18.77 10.65
CA SER A 177 -12.77 17.31 10.56
C SER A 177 -13.72 16.66 9.57
N TRP A 178 -14.97 17.13 9.52
CA TRP A 178 -15.97 16.62 8.58
C TRP A 178 -15.63 17.04 7.15
N ILE A 179 -15.29 18.31 6.93
CA ILE A 179 -14.89 18.81 5.61
C ILE A 179 -13.69 18.01 5.10
N ARG A 180 -12.66 17.82 5.94
CA ARG A 180 -11.46 17.07 5.58
C ARG A 180 -11.78 15.65 5.10
N GLU A 181 -12.66 14.94 5.79
CA GLU A 181 -13.01 13.55 5.48
C GLU A 181 -13.93 13.40 4.27
N HIS A 182 -14.85 14.35 4.06
CA HIS A 182 -15.97 14.18 3.14
C HIS A 182 -15.95 15.15 1.93
N ALA A 183 -15.70 16.44 2.17
CA ALA A 183 -15.93 17.49 1.17
C ALA A 183 -14.65 18.25 0.73
N SER A 184 -13.48 17.81 1.19
CA SER A 184 -12.21 18.46 0.89
C SER A 184 -11.79 18.30 -0.57
N THR A 185 -11.03 19.27 -1.06
CA THR A 185 -10.32 19.13 -2.34
C THR A 185 -8.93 18.56 -2.06
N GLY A 186 -8.71 17.31 -2.47
CA GLY A 186 -7.41 16.64 -2.35
C GLY A 186 -6.47 17.01 -3.50
N VAL A 187 -5.38 17.70 -3.18
CA VAL A 187 -4.33 18.08 -4.13
C VAL A 187 -3.12 17.17 -3.96
N ARG A 188 -2.76 16.43 -5.02
CA ARG A 188 -1.60 15.54 -5.02
C ARG A 188 -0.33 16.33 -5.23
N VAL A 189 0.68 16.14 -4.40
CA VAL A 189 2.00 16.76 -4.55
C VAL A 189 2.98 15.70 -5.03
N ARG A 190 3.63 15.98 -6.16
CA ARG A 190 4.47 15.01 -6.87
C ARG A 190 5.84 15.57 -7.17
N TRP A 191 6.87 14.78 -6.91
CA TRP A 191 8.20 15.07 -7.41
C TRP A 191 8.36 14.59 -8.85
N TYR A 192 9.13 15.31 -9.67
CA TYR A 192 9.57 14.84 -10.99
C TYR A 192 10.99 15.29 -11.30
N ASP A 193 11.66 14.60 -12.23
CA ASP A 193 13.08 14.82 -12.53
C ASP A 193 13.35 16.06 -13.42
N GLY A 194 12.29 16.71 -13.89
CA GLY A 194 12.35 17.84 -14.83
C GLY A 194 12.04 17.47 -16.28
N ARG A 195 11.86 16.19 -16.61
CA ARG A 195 11.42 15.76 -17.95
C ARG A 195 9.92 15.96 -18.11
N LEU A 196 9.57 16.48 -19.28
CA LEU A 196 8.19 16.65 -19.71
C LEU A 196 7.95 15.77 -20.93
N SER A 197 6.78 15.15 -20.98
CA SER A 197 6.30 14.38 -22.12
C SER A 197 6.28 15.25 -23.36
N ALA A 198 6.78 14.70 -24.46
CA ALA A 198 6.79 15.37 -25.75
C ALA A 198 5.38 15.46 -26.39
N GLU A 199 4.42 14.65 -25.91
CA GLU A 199 3.08 14.57 -26.48
C GLU A 199 2.13 15.60 -25.88
N ASP A 200 2.16 15.75 -24.55
CA ASP A 200 1.21 16.57 -23.80
C ASP A 200 1.86 17.64 -22.91
N GLY A 201 3.20 17.64 -22.82
CA GLY A 201 3.96 18.64 -22.06
C GLY A 201 3.90 18.46 -20.55
N TRP A 202 3.37 17.33 -20.04
CA TRP A 202 3.26 17.06 -18.60
C TRP A 202 4.44 16.27 -18.05
N PRO A 203 4.76 16.38 -16.75
CA PRO A 203 5.82 15.60 -16.12
C PRO A 203 5.71 14.09 -16.34
N GLU A 204 6.81 13.47 -16.74
CA GLU A 204 6.99 12.02 -16.80
C GLU A 204 7.71 11.51 -15.55
N ASP A 205 7.70 10.19 -15.32
CA ASP A 205 8.47 9.50 -14.27
C ASP A 205 8.32 10.08 -12.85
N TRP A 206 7.18 10.70 -12.56
CA TRP A 206 6.93 11.36 -11.28
C TRP A 206 6.81 10.36 -10.12
N ARG A 207 7.00 10.87 -8.89
CA ARG A 207 6.82 10.14 -7.63
C ARG A 207 5.87 10.91 -6.72
N ASN A 208 4.96 10.19 -6.06
CA ASN A 208 4.02 10.83 -5.13
C ASN A 208 4.75 11.19 -3.84
N LEU A 209 4.67 12.45 -3.41
CA LEU A 209 5.17 12.89 -2.10
C LEU A 209 4.07 12.82 -1.03
N GLY A 210 2.82 13.06 -1.43
CA GLY A 210 1.66 13.06 -0.55
C GLY A 210 0.44 13.72 -1.17
N THR A 211 -0.65 13.77 -0.42
CA THR A 211 -1.88 14.49 -0.79
C THR A 211 -2.21 15.48 0.31
N VAL A 212 -2.40 16.74 -0.07
CA VAL A 212 -2.84 17.81 0.83
C VAL A 212 -4.33 18.03 0.62
N ALA A 213 -5.11 17.99 1.70
CA ALA A 213 -6.53 18.29 1.66
C ALA A 213 -6.74 19.78 1.92
N LEU A 214 -7.61 20.43 1.12
CA LEU A 214 -8.11 21.78 1.36
C LEU A 214 -9.47 21.70 2.07
N PHE A 215 -9.56 22.29 3.25
CA PHE A 215 -10.71 22.21 4.16
C PHE A 215 -10.87 23.43 5.10
N GLY A 216 -10.10 24.50 4.90
CA GLY A 216 -10.26 25.80 5.58
C GLY A 216 -9.44 25.97 6.87
N GLU A 217 -8.76 24.91 7.33
CA GLU A 217 -7.85 24.96 8.48
C GLU A 217 -6.54 24.19 8.19
N LEU A 218 -6.00 24.32 6.97
CA LEU A 218 -4.73 23.67 6.60
C LEU A 218 -3.57 24.17 7.47
N ASP A 219 -2.93 23.24 8.19
CA ASP A 219 -1.63 23.46 8.81
C ASP A 219 -0.53 23.32 7.75
N ALA A 220 -0.21 24.43 7.09
CA ALA A 220 0.77 24.48 6.01
C ALA A 220 2.19 24.12 6.49
N ASP A 221 2.54 24.44 7.74
CA ASP A 221 3.86 24.11 8.30
C ASP A 221 3.99 22.59 8.50
N ALA A 222 2.97 21.95 9.08
CA ALA A 222 2.94 20.50 9.26
C ALA A 222 2.94 19.76 7.91
N ALA A 223 2.14 20.22 6.94
CA ALA A 223 2.11 19.65 5.59
C ALA A 223 3.45 19.82 4.87
N THR A 224 4.10 20.99 5.00
CA THR A 224 5.46 21.22 4.48
C THR A 224 6.43 20.20 5.06
N GLU A 225 6.40 20.00 6.38
CA GLU A 225 7.30 19.07 7.06
C GLU A 225 7.10 17.62 6.58
N GLU A 226 5.85 17.16 6.47
CA GLU A 226 5.52 15.82 5.97
C GLU A 226 6.01 15.60 4.54
N LEU A 227 5.69 16.51 3.63
CA LEU A 227 6.14 16.42 2.24
C LEU A 227 7.66 16.52 2.10
N SER A 228 8.31 17.31 2.96
CA SER A 228 9.76 17.44 2.98
C SER A 228 10.45 16.17 3.45
N ARG A 229 9.83 15.41 4.38
CA ARG A 229 10.33 14.08 4.76
C ARG A 229 10.21 13.09 3.60
N SER A 230 9.07 13.05 2.91
CA SER A 230 8.90 12.23 1.70
C SER A 230 9.91 12.59 0.61
N TYR A 231 10.18 13.89 0.42
CA TYR A 231 11.17 14.35 -0.54
C TYR A 231 12.61 13.99 -0.13
N ALA A 232 12.96 14.16 1.15
CA ALA A 232 14.24 13.73 1.70
C ALA A 232 14.45 12.22 1.49
N GLN A 233 13.40 11.41 1.64
CA GLN A 233 13.44 9.98 1.38
C GLN A 233 13.77 9.66 -0.09
N LEU A 234 13.18 10.39 -1.05
CA LEU A 234 13.53 10.22 -2.47
C LEU A 234 14.99 10.54 -2.76
N ILE A 235 15.58 11.53 -2.06
CA ILE A 235 17.00 11.86 -2.18
C ILE A 235 17.87 10.75 -1.57
N ALA A 236 17.52 10.27 -0.37
CA ALA A 236 18.23 9.18 0.30
C ALA A 236 18.21 7.87 -0.52
N ASP A 237 17.10 7.63 -1.22
CA ASP A 237 16.93 6.47 -2.12
C ASP A 237 17.65 6.65 -3.47
N GLY A 238 18.21 7.83 -3.73
CA GLY A 238 18.90 8.17 -4.97
C GLY A 238 17.97 8.36 -6.18
N VAL A 239 16.66 8.50 -5.93
CA VAL A 239 15.64 8.77 -6.95
C VAL A 239 15.66 10.24 -7.34
N ALA A 240 15.74 11.13 -6.35
CA ALA A 240 15.91 12.56 -6.54
C ALA A 240 17.40 12.96 -6.38
N PRO A 241 17.87 13.99 -7.11
CA PRO A 241 19.22 14.52 -6.91
C PRO A 241 19.35 15.19 -5.54
N ASP A 242 20.57 15.25 -5.01
CA ASP A 242 20.86 16.02 -3.80
C ASP A 242 20.47 17.49 -3.99
N ASP A 243 19.70 18.01 -3.04
CA ASP A 243 19.17 19.37 -3.06
C ASP A 243 19.75 20.17 -1.89
N PRO A 244 20.66 21.13 -2.11
CA PRO A 244 21.26 21.93 -1.05
C PRO A 244 20.25 22.79 -0.27
N GLY A 245 19.04 23.03 -0.78
CA GLY A 245 17.98 23.77 -0.09
C GLY A 245 17.28 23.00 1.02
N LEU A 246 17.30 21.66 0.99
CA LEU A 246 16.65 20.83 2.00
C LEU A 246 17.33 20.97 3.38
N PRO A 247 16.61 21.21 4.49
CA PRO A 247 17.21 21.35 5.82
C PRO A 247 18.12 20.17 6.22
N GLU A 248 19.31 20.47 6.75
CA GLU A 248 20.31 19.46 7.15
C GLU A 248 19.72 18.43 8.14
N GLY A 249 18.90 18.89 9.10
CA GLY A 249 18.29 18.01 10.09
C GLY A 249 17.34 16.94 9.50
N LEU A 250 16.71 17.22 8.36
CA LEU A 250 15.91 16.23 7.64
C LEU A 250 16.84 15.21 6.98
N ARG A 251 17.86 15.68 6.25
CA ARG A 251 18.84 14.79 5.57
C ARG A 251 19.54 13.84 6.52
N ASP A 252 20.02 14.36 7.65
CA ASP A 252 20.81 13.58 8.61
C ASP A 252 19.97 12.54 9.36
N SER A 253 18.65 12.69 9.35
CA SER A 253 17.71 11.76 9.99
C SER A 253 17.14 10.70 9.04
N THR A 254 17.38 10.84 7.74
CA THR A 254 16.81 9.95 6.71
C THR A 254 17.80 8.87 6.33
N HIS A 255 17.33 7.63 6.36
CA HIS A 255 18.07 6.47 5.90
C HIS A 255 17.56 6.05 4.53
N ARG A 256 18.44 5.49 3.70
CA ARG A 256 17.99 4.84 2.47
C ARG A 256 17.02 3.70 2.80
N SER A 257 15.83 3.68 2.17
CA SER A 257 14.76 2.71 2.40
C SER A 257 15.23 1.27 2.18
N GLY A 258 16.02 1.06 1.12
CA GLY A 258 16.50 -0.25 0.70
C GLY A 258 17.94 -0.24 0.19
N ILE A 259 18.70 -1.25 0.57
CA ILE A 259 20.04 -1.52 0.06
C ILE A 259 19.95 -2.66 -0.96
N GLY A 260 20.40 -2.40 -2.19
CA GLY A 260 20.31 -3.38 -3.29
C GLY A 260 21.52 -4.32 -3.40
N ARG A 261 22.67 -3.98 -2.81
CA ARG A 261 23.93 -4.67 -3.07
C ARG A 261 24.58 -5.21 -1.81
N LEU A 262 25.16 -6.40 -1.93
CA LEU A 262 25.90 -7.08 -0.87
C LEU A 262 27.28 -7.50 -1.38
N VAL A 263 28.34 -7.14 -0.65
CA VAL A 263 29.72 -7.47 -0.98
C VAL A 263 30.34 -8.23 0.16
N VAL A 264 30.90 -9.41 -0.10
CA VAL A 264 31.57 -10.26 0.88
C VAL A 264 33.05 -10.33 0.55
N ARG A 265 33.92 -9.83 1.44
CA ARG A 265 35.38 -9.75 1.26
C ARG A 265 35.80 -9.16 -0.10
N GLY A 266 35.09 -8.10 -0.51
CA GLY A 266 35.35 -7.40 -1.77
C GLY A 266 34.76 -8.07 -3.02
N SER A 267 34.04 -9.19 -2.88
CA SER A 267 33.34 -9.87 -3.99
C SER A 267 31.84 -9.66 -3.87
N GLU A 268 31.20 -9.19 -4.94
CA GLU A 268 29.76 -8.95 -4.98
C GLU A 268 28.97 -10.25 -4.99
N VAL A 269 27.90 -10.30 -4.20
CA VAL A 269 26.93 -11.41 -4.22
C VAL A 269 26.06 -11.24 -5.46
N PRO A 270 25.93 -12.26 -6.32
CA PRO A 270 25.21 -12.15 -7.58
C PRO A 270 23.69 -12.23 -7.37
N LEU A 271 23.11 -11.22 -6.73
CA LEU A 271 21.69 -11.19 -6.37
C LEU A 271 20.76 -11.12 -7.59
N GLY A 272 21.19 -10.46 -8.67
CA GLY A 272 20.44 -10.33 -9.92
C GLY A 272 19.23 -9.41 -9.85
N LEU A 273 19.19 -8.45 -8.92
CA LEU A 273 18.00 -7.61 -8.67
C LEU A 273 17.74 -6.50 -9.71
N ASP A 274 18.73 -6.19 -10.55
CA ASP A 274 18.69 -5.00 -11.41
C ASP A 274 17.81 -5.16 -12.69
N ASP A 275 17.41 -6.39 -13.06
CA ASP A 275 16.78 -6.72 -14.35
C ASP A 275 15.55 -7.68 -14.21
N VAL A 276 14.59 -7.40 -13.31
CA VAL A 276 13.48 -8.34 -13.06
C VAL A 276 12.10 -7.69 -13.11
N ASP A 277 11.29 -8.09 -14.09
CA ASP A 277 9.90 -7.61 -14.29
C ASP A 277 8.84 -8.58 -13.74
N GLY A 278 9.24 -9.52 -12.87
CA GLY A 278 8.31 -10.44 -12.21
C GLY A 278 8.91 -11.77 -11.77
N LEU A 279 8.07 -12.62 -11.17
CA LEU A 279 8.50 -13.92 -10.62
C LEU A 279 9.10 -14.89 -11.65
N ASP A 280 8.68 -14.77 -12.91
CA ASP A 280 9.11 -15.65 -14.01
C ASP A 280 10.56 -15.38 -14.46
N ASP A 281 11.06 -14.16 -14.26
CA ASP A 281 12.40 -13.73 -14.68
C ASP A 281 13.47 -13.94 -13.60
N ALA A 282 13.06 -14.38 -12.40
CA ALA A 282 13.98 -14.57 -11.30
C ALA A 282 14.82 -15.86 -11.47
N GLU A 283 16.14 -15.66 -11.49
CA GLU A 283 17.20 -16.64 -11.70
C GLU A 283 17.54 -17.46 -10.45
N ASN A 284 17.24 -16.93 -9.25
CA ASN A 284 17.50 -17.62 -7.99
C ASN A 284 16.34 -17.51 -6.97
N PRO A 285 16.28 -18.43 -5.96
CA PRO A 285 15.20 -18.46 -4.98
C PRO A 285 15.09 -17.19 -4.12
N PHE A 286 16.23 -16.54 -3.81
CA PHE A 286 16.27 -15.35 -2.98
C PHE A 286 15.65 -14.14 -3.69
N GLN A 287 16.00 -13.96 -4.97
CA GLN A 287 15.42 -12.96 -5.86
C GLN A 287 13.89 -13.15 -6.01
N ARG A 288 13.42 -14.39 -6.16
CA ARG A 288 11.97 -14.71 -6.20
C ARG A 288 11.26 -14.29 -4.93
N ASP A 289 11.89 -14.53 -3.80
CA ASP A 289 11.33 -14.20 -2.49
C ASP A 289 11.17 -12.69 -2.32
N LEU A 290 12.19 -11.90 -2.70
CA LEU A 290 12.09 -10.44 -2.68
C LEU A 290 10.95 -9.92 -3.58
N ILE A 291 10.87 -10.41 -4.83
CA ILE A 291 9.83 -10.01 -5.78
C ILE A 291 8.43 -10.39 -5.30
N ALA A 292 8.25 -11.58 -4.74
CA ALA A 292 6.96 -12.05 -4.23
C ALA A 292 6.40 -11.15 -3.11
N HIS A 293 7.28 -10.40 -2.45
CA HIS A 293 6.95 -9.53 -1.34
C HIS A 293 7.07 -8.03 -1.68
N GLY A 294 7.31 -7.69 -2.95
CA GLY A 294 7.41 -6.32 -3.42
C GLY A 294 8.61 -5.57 -2.83
N GLU A 295 9.71 -6.27 -2.54
CA GLU A 295 10.95 -5.70 -2.04
C GLU A 295 11.99 -5.58 -3.17
N ASP A 296 12.60 -4.40 -3.32
CA ASP A 296 13.58 -4.10 -4.40
C ASP A 296 15.04 -4.15 -3.91
N GLY A 297 15.33 -4.80 -2.77
CA GLY A 297 16.66 -4.80 -2.17
C GLY A 297 16.95 -5.96 -1.22
N VAL A 298 18.24 -6.19 -0.93
CA VAL A 298 18.70 -7.25 -0.02
C VAL A 298 18.52 -6.92 1.46
N ALA A 299 18.45 -5.62 1.79
CA ALA A 299 18.13 -5.15 3.12
C ALA A 299 17.21 -3.94 3.05
N ARG A 300 16.38 -3.75 4.07
CA ARG A 300 15.55 -2.56 4.24
C ARG A 300 15.83 -1.88 5.58
N TRP A 301 15.68 -0.56 5.62
CA TRP A 301 15.68 0.15 6.89
C TRP A 301 14.45 -0.26 7.71
N ASP A 302 14.63 -0.52 9.00
CA ASP A 302 13.55 -0.79 9.93
C ASP A 302 13.55 0.28 11.02
N GLU A 303 12.62 1.23 10.93
CA GLU A 303 12.52 2.35 11.87
C GLU A 303 12.28 1.88 13.31
N GLY A 304 11.48 0.83 13.50
CA GLY A 304 11.17 0.29 14.82
C GLY A 304 12.40 -0.28 15.53
N ARG A 305 13.37 -0.80 14.76
CA ARG A 305 14.65 -1.32 15.29
C ARG A 305 15.80 -0.32 15.17
N GLY A 306 15.67 0.73 14.36
CA GLY A 306 16.74 1.69 14.07
C GLY A 306 17.96 1.03 13.41
N THR A 307 17.73 0.05 12.53
CA THR A 307 18.80 -0.70 11.85
C THR A 307 18.32 -1.25 10.51
N TYR A 308 19.27 -1.64 9.66
CA TYR A 308 18.97 -2.40 8.45
C TYR A 308 18.69 -3.86 8.79
N VAL A 309 17.60 -4.39 8.25
CA VAL A 309 17.23 -5.80 8.36
C VAL A 309 17.32 -6.47 7.01
N MET A 310 17.89 -7.67 7.00
CA MET A 310 17.98 -8.55 5.85
C MET A 310 16.96 -9.65 5.97
N ARG A 311 16.35 -9.98 4.84
CA ARG A 311 15.56 -11.19 4.70
C ARG A 311 16.51 -12.36 4.46
N VAL A 312 16.33 -13.46 5.18
CA VAL A 312 17.13 -14.67 5.04
C VAL A 312 16.18 -15.83 4.79
N ASP A 313 16.25 -16.41 3.60
CA ASP A 313 15.47 -17.59 3.23
C ASP A 313 15.87 -18.79 4.09
N VAL A 314 14.89 -19.55 4.59
CA VAL A 314 15.10 -20.75 5.42
C VAL A 314 14.42 -21.99 4.81
N GLY A 315 14.23 -21.97 3.49
CA GLY A 315 13.66 -23.05 2.69
C GLY A 315 12.32 -22.68 2.07
N ASP A 316 12.04 -23.18 0.87
CA ASP A 316 10.82 -22.83 0.14
C ASP A 316 9.91 -24.07 -0.06
N PRO A 317 8.66 -24.04 0.45
CA PRO A 317 7.70 -25.12 0.23
C PRO A 317 7.27 -25.30 -1.24
N ARG A 318 7.50 -24.32 -2.13
CA ARG A 318 7.09 -24.34 -3.54
C ARG A 318 8.06 -25.07 -4.48
N TYR A 319 9.26 -25.43 -4.03
CA TYR A 319 10.16 -26.28 -4.82
C TYR A 319 9.84 -27.78 -4.74
N SER A 320 8.84 -28.17 -3.96
CA SER A 320 8.18 -29.46 -4.08
C SER A 320 7.22 -29.39 -5.27
N THR A 321 7.69 -29.76 -6.47
CA THR A 321 6.85 -29.90 -7.67
C THR A 321 5.89 -31.11 -7.59
N SER A 322 5.88 -31.82 -6.47
CA SER A 322 5.05 -32.99 -6.21
C SER A 322 4.74 -33.11 -4.72
N ASP A 323 3.50 -33.47 -4.37
CA ASP A 323 3.01 -33.75 -3.01
C ASP A 323 3.82 -34.82 -2.22
N GLU A 324 4.90 -35.35 -2.79
CA GLU A 324 5.67 -36.49 -2.28
C GLU A 324 7.12 -36.17 -1.87
N GLU A 325 7.66 -34.98 -2.16
CA GLU A 325 9.03 -34.61 -1.74
C GLU A 325 9.04 -33.69 -0.51
N PRO A 326 9.76 -34.04 0.57
CA PRO A 326 9.86 -33.19 1.75
C PRO A 326 10.57 -31.88 1.40
N VAL A 327 10.08 -30.77 1.95
CA VAL A 327 10.72 -29.43 1.83
C VAL A 327 12.18 -29.54 2.24
N ALA A 328 13.10 -29.40 1.28
CA ALA A 328 14.52 -29.39 1.56
C ALA A 328 14.88 -28.04 2.20
N ALA A 329 15.60 -28.08 3.32
CA ALA A 329 16.08 -26.85 3.93
C ALA A 329 17.20 -26.28 3.04
N HIS A 330 17.07 -25.04 2.61
CA HIS A 330 18.08 -24.35 1.82
C HIS A 330 18.01 -22.85 2.09
N SER A 331 19.17 -22.21 2.13
CA SER A 331 19.27 -20.75 2.06
C SER A 331 20.28 -20.37 1.00
N TRP A 332 19.80 -19.81 -0.10
CA TRP A 332 20.67 -19.37 -1.19
C TRP A 332 21.58 -18.24 -0.72
N LEU A 333 21.07 -17.28 0.05
CA LEU A 333 21.87 -16.15 0.53
C LEU A 333 22.98 -16.62 1.48
N VAL A 334 22.66 -17.51 2.43
CA VAL A 334 23.66 -18.07 3.36
C VAL A 334 24.72 -18.87 2.61
N GLU A 335 24.32 -19.66 1.59
CA GLU A 335 25.26 -20.39 0.73
C GLU A 335 26.23 -19.43 0.04
N GLN A 336 25.74 -18.40 -0.65
CA GLN A 336 26.60 -17.45 -1.37
C GLN A 336 27.56 -16.73 -0.43
N VAL A 337 27.06 -16.22 0.70
CA VAL A 337 27.89 -15.50 1.67
C VAL A 337 28.94 -16.42 2.27
N ALA A 338 28.59 -17.66 2.63
CA ALA A 338 29.55 -18.62 3.18
C ALA A 338 30.67 -18.95 2.18
N LEU A 339 30.32 -19.19 0.92
CA LEU A 339 31.30 -19.52 -0.13
C LEU A 339 32.23 -18.34 -0.42
N LEU A 340 31.69 -17.12 -0.55
CA LEU A 340 32.50 -15.90 -0.79
C LEU A 340 33.37 -15.52 0.42
N ALA A 341 32.92 -15.82 1.64
CA ALA A 341 33.73 -15.68 2.84
C ALA A 341 34.88 -16.71 2.92
N GLY A 342 34.99 -17.63 1.96
CA GLY A 342 36.01 -18.70 1.93
C GLY A 342 35.68 -19.87 2.86
N GLY A 343 34.40 -20.02 3.21
CA GLY A 343 33.87 -21.10 4.03
C GLY A 343 33.32 -22.28 3.22
N SER A 344 32.44 -23.03 3.86
CA SER A 344 31.70 -24.15 3.27
C SER A 344 30.22 -24.08 3.61
N TYR A 345 29.40 -24.64 2.73
CA TYR A 345 27.96 -24.81 2.90
C TYR A 345 27.61 -26.27 2.58
N GLU A 346 26.77 -26.89 3.41
CA GLU A 346 26.32 -28.27 3.24
C GLU A 346 24.81 -28.36 3.49
N GLN A 347 24.11 -29.09 2.62
CA GLN A 347 22.68 -29.35 2.72
C GLN A 347 22.45 -30.86 2.96
N ASP A 348 21.60 -31.19 3.93
CA ASP A 348 21.19 -32.56 4.25
C ASP A 348 19.70 -32.61 4.58
N GLY A 349 18.88 -32.92 3.57
CA GLY A 349 17.44 -33.08 3.68
C GLY A 349 16.75 -31.87 4.31
N SER A 350 16.27 -32.03 5.54
CA SER A 350 15.59 -30.99 6.31
C SER A 350 16.56 -30.05 7.06
N SER A 351 17.85 -30.04 6.73
CA SER A 351 18.82 -29.16 7.36
C SER A 351 19.84 -28.61 6.36
N PHE A 352 20.39 -27.43 6.68
CA PHE A 352 21.59 -26.91 6.05
C PHE A 352 22.54 -26.37 7.11
N SER A 353 23.83 -26.36 6.80
CA SER A 353 24.87 -25.89 7.69
C SER A 353 25.94 -25.13 6.92
N TRP A 354 26.65 -24.25 7.63
CA TRP A 354 27.78 -23.53 7.07
C TRP A 354 28.91 -23.44 8.08
N ARG A 355 30.13 -23.22 7.58
CA ARG A 355 31.30 -22.92 8.38
C ARG A 355 32.13 -21.86 7.69
N CYS A 356 32.43 -20.77 8.40
CA CYS A 356 33.27 -19.68 7.94
C CYS A 356 34.26 -19.30 9.04
N GLY A 357 35.55 -19.55 8.82
CA GLY A 357 36.57 -19.32 9.85
C GLY A 357 36.26 -20.09 11.14
N GLY A 358 36.03 -19.36 12.23
CA GLY A 358 35.65 -19.91 13.55
C GLY A 358 34.15 -20.03 13.79
N ALA A 359 33.32 -19.42 12.93
CA ALA A 359 31.87 -19.44 13.06
C ALA A 359 31.27 -20.65 12.33
N SER A 360 30.24 -21.24 12.91
CA SER A 360 29.44 -22.27 12.25
C SER A 360 28.01 -22.23 12.73
N GLY A 361 27.10 -22.48 11.80
CA GLY A 361 25.68 -22.58 12.10
C GLY A 361 25.03 -23.76 11.42
N THR A 362 23.86 -24.13 11.93
CA THR A 362 23.00 -25.16 11.35
C THR A 362 21.56 -24.73 11.50
N VAL A 363 20.81 -24.76 10.40
CA VAL A 363 19.36 -24.60 10.42
C VAL A 363 18.73 -25.97 10.20
N THR A 364 17.73 -26.31 11.01
CA THR A 364 16.94 -27.52 10.85
C THR A 364 15.46 -27.18 10.79
N LEU A 365 14.81 -27.62 9.72
CA LEU A 365 13.37 -27.56 9.56
C LEU A 365 12.70 -28.71 10.30
N ARG A 366 11.67 -28.40 11.08
CA ARG A 366 10.89 -29.37 11.84
C ARG A 366 9.42 -29.19 11.54
N THR A 367 8.86 -30.12 10.79
CA THR A 367 7.41 -30.19 10.56
C THR A 367 6.75 -30.95 11.70
N ASP A 368 5.79 -30.31 12.34
CA ASP A 368 4.97 -30.93 13.37
C ASP A 368 3.84 -31.78 12.75
N PRO A 369 3.13 -32.59 13.53
CA PRO A 369 2.03 -33.43 13.03
C PRO A 369 0.83 -32.65 12.47
N SER A 370 0.73 -31.35 12.74
CA SER A 370 -0.31 -30.47 12.19
C SER A 370 0.08 -29.89 10.82
N GLY A 371 1.29 -30.15 10.35
CA GLY A 371 1.82 -29.65 9.08
C GLY A 371 2.52 -28.29 9.18
N VAL A 372 2.64 -27.74 10.40
CA VAL A 372 3.39 -26.49 10.64
C VAL A 372 4.87 -26.82 10.67
N THR A 373 5.69 -26.09 9.92
CA THR A 373 7.14 -26.27 9.94
C THR A 373 7.83 -25.09 10.60
N ASP A 374 8.55 -25.39 11.68
CA ASP A 374 9.44 -24.47 12.38
C ASP A 374 10.86 -24.55 11.81
N ALA A 375 11.60 -23.43 11.87
CA ALA A 375 13.04 -23.40 11.62
C ALA A 375 13.81 -23.22 12.94
N LEU A 376 14.70 -24.16 13.25
CA LEU A 376 15.60 -24.07 14.39
C LEU A 376 16.99 -23.69 13.92
N LEU A 377 17.47 -22.53 14.36
CA LEU A 377 18.83 -22.06 14.14
C LEU A 377 19.70 -22.46 15.32
N THR A 378 20.79 -23.18 15.07
CA THR A 378 21.83 -23.48 16.05
C THR A 378 23.12 -22.77 15.68
N LEU A 379 23.60 -21.89 16.56
CA LEU A 379 24.84 -21.12 16.43
C LEU A 379 25.71 -21.36 17.65
N ASP A 380 26.97 -21.76 17.44
CA ASP A 380 27.95 -21.98 18.52
C ASP A 380 27.41 -22.84 19.69
N GLY A 381 26.54 -23.80 19.38
CA GLY A 381 25.90 -24.69 20.36
C GLY A 381 24.67 -24.14 21.08
N GLN A 382 24.23 -22.91 20.77
CA GLN A 382 22.95 -22.35 21.22
C GLN A 382 21.88 -22.50 20.14
N THR A 383 20.73 -23.07 20.50
CA THR A 383 19.59 -23.24 19.59
C THR A 383 18.50 -22.21 19.88
N MET A 384 18.04 -21.53 18.83
CA MET A 384 16.92 -20.59 18.86
C MET A 384 15.87 -20.97 17.81
N LEU A 385 14.61 -20.71 18.16
CA LEU A 385 13.49 -20.85 17.25
C LEU A 385 13.37 -19.57 16.41
N LEU A 386 13.43 -19.70 15.08
CA LEU A 386 13.05 -18.63 14.18
C LEU A 386 11.52 -18.65 14.11
N ARG A 387 10.86 -17.77 14.88
CA ARG A 387 9.39 -17.76 15.00
C ARG A 387 8.72 -17.24 13.74
N GLN A 388 7.56 -17.83 13.47
CA GLN A 388 6.72 -17.66 12.29
C GLN A 388 5.89 -16.35 12.27
N ASP A 389 5.98 -15.50 13.31
CA ASP A 389 5.06 -14.37 13.52
C ASP A 389 5.20 -13.22 12.50
N ASP A 390 6.25 -13.22 11.66
CA ASP A 390 6.46 -12.23 10.59
C ASP A 390 5.89 -12.67 9.22
N LEU A 391 5.15 -13.79 9.17
CA LEU A 391 4.64 -14.40 7.94
C LEU A 391 3.21 -13.98 7.61
N ALA A 392 3.06 -12.78 7.06
CA ALA A 392 1.88 -12.44 6.28
C ALA A 392 1.85 -13.31 5.01
N GLY A 393 1.00 -14.35 5.00
CA GLY A 393 0.66 -15.08 3.78
C GLY A 393 1.55 -16.28 3.42
N GLY A 394 1.55 -17.32 4.24
CA GLY A 394 1.48 -18.74 3.84
C GLY A 394 2.47 -19.38 2.83
N ALA A 395 3.43 -18.68 2.21
CA ALA A 395 4.14 -19.21 1.04
C ALA A 395 5.68 -19.06 1.02
N ALA A 396 6.30 -18.34 1.96
CA ALA A 396 7.75 -18.24 2.07
C ALA A 396 8.19 -18.51 3.51
N ARG A 397 9.32 -19.19 3.74
CA ARG A 397 9.93 -19.26 5.08
C ARG A 397 11.17 -18.39 5.06
N TYR A 398 11.10 -17.24 5.69
CA TYR A 398 12.23 -16.35 5.86
C TYR A 398 12.32 -15.89 7.30
N ALA A 399 13.50 -15.41 7.68
CA ALA A 399 13.72 -14.67 8.92
C ALA A 399 14.20 -13.26 8.59
N LEU A 400 13.71 -12.28 9.33
CA LEU A 400 14.25 -10.92 9.31
C LEU A 400 15.35 -10.80 10.35
N VAL A 401 16.58 -10.58 9.88
CA VAL A 401 17.78 -10.55 10.70
C VAL A 401 18.48 -9.21 10.52
N ASP A 402 18.83 -8.55 11.62
CA ASP A 402 19.62 -7.32 11.56
C ASP A 402 20.94 -7.58 10.80
N VAL A 403 21.37 -6.65 9.94
CA VAL A 403 22.58 -6.80 9.08
C VAL A 403 23.81 -7.20 9.91
N ASP A 404 24.01 -6.57 11.07
CA ASP A 404 25.12 -6.90 11.98
C ASP A 404 25.01 -8.31 12.55
N ALA A 405 23.80 -8.75 12.89
CA ALA A 405 23.56 -10.10 13.40
C ALA A 405 23.78 -11.14 12.29
N PHE A 406 23.38 -10.83 11.06
CA PHE A 406 23.61 -11.66 9.89
C PHE A 406 25.12 -11.82 9.60
N ALA A 407 25.90 -10.74 9.62
CA ALA A 407 27.35 -10.79 9.40
C ALA A 407 28.06 -11.68 10.44
N ARG A 408 27.63 -11.59 11.71
CA ARG A 408 28.17 -12.42 12.81
C ARG A 408 27.92 -13.91 12.63
N LEU A 409 26.89 -14.32 11.88
CA LEU A 409 26.68 -15.73 11.51
C LEU A 409 27.90 -16.34 10.81
N PHE A 410 28.69 -15.50 10.13
CA PHE A 410 29.86 -15.90 9.36
C PHE A 410 31.18 -15.48 10.01
N GLY A 411 31.13 -14.89 11.22
CA GLY A 411 32.29 -14.31 11.89
C GLY A 411 32.87 -13.11 11.15
N LEU A 412 32.02 -12.34 10.48
CA LEU A 412 32.36 -11.12 9.74
C LEU A 412 31.76 -9.90 10.45
N ASP A 413 32.30 -8.73 10.14
CA ASP A 413 31.71 -7.45 10.50
C ASP A 413 30.95 -6.86 9.31
N ALA A 414 29.86 -6.14 9.56
CA ALA A 414 29.12 -5.42 8.54
C ALA A 414 29.47 -3.93 8.52
N THR A 415 29.41 -3.33 7.35
CA THR A 415 29.41 -1.87 7.16
C THR A 415 28.38 -1.53 6.09
N VAL A 416 27.50 -0.58 6.39
CA VAL A 416 26.50 -0.08 5.45
C VAL A 416 26.98 1.22 4.82
N ASP A 417 27.04 1.26 3.50
CA ASP A 417 27.29 2.45 2.69
C ASP A 417 25.97 2.82 1.98
N GLU A 418 25.14 3.61 2.66
CA GLU A 418 23.82 4.02 2.15
C GLU A 418 23.93 4.80 0.84
N LYS A 419 24.95 5.66 0.73
CA LYS A 419 25.20 6.50 -0.45
C LYS A 419 25.38 5.66 -1.71
N ASN A 420 26.15 4.57 -1.62
CA ASN A 420 26.36 3.67 -2.75
C ASN A 420 25.34 2.51 -2.78
N GLY A 421 24.47 2.40 -1.78
CA GLY A 421 23.51 1.31 -1.65
C GLY A 421 24.18 -0.04 -1.51
N VAL A 422 25.23 -0.15 -0.67
CA VAL A 422 26.03 -1.37 -0.49
C VAL A 422 26.16 -1.75 0.98
N ILE A 423 25.93 -3.03 1.29
CA ILE A 423 26.41 -3.65 2.54
C ILE A 423 27.71 -4.39 2.24
N ALA A 424 28.77 -4.09 3.01
CA ALA A 424 30.03 -4.80 2.95
C ALA A 424 30.21 -5.70 4.18
N LEU A 425 30.49 -6.99 3.96
CA LEU A 425 30.83 -7.98 4.98
C LEU A 425 32.32 -8.31 4.88
N SER A 426 33.10 -8.08 5.94
CA SER A 426 34.57 -8.23 5.93
C SER A 426 35.13 -9.06 7.06
#